data_AF-A0A7C1Q399-F1
#
_entry.id   AF-A0A7C1Q399-F1
#
_cell.length_a   1.000
_cell.length_b   1.000
_cell.length_c   1.000
_cell.angle_alpha   90.00
_cell.angle_beta   90.00
_cell.angle_gamma   90.00
#
_symmetry.space_group_name_H-M   'P 1'
#
loop_
_entity.id
_entity.type
_entity.pdbx_description
1 polymer ?
#
loop_
_entity_poly.entity_id
_entity_poly.type
_entity_poly.pdbx_seq_one_letter_code
_entity_poly.pdbx_strand_id
1 'polypeptide(L)'
;MMERWQRWVSLLAAVIVGISGAGRGRASLPSEDPRFVVGDSSGIHPLPFEEFYRRLGILMNVRDERLRDGQPNPDRQAFLQRVQQGGQRPSSNGREAAMRAADLLRLGKIDAALNVLSPRLRDPRPDYFVAIVLGHIYAERGDWKTALRYHQEGLLDARFPSQVPGLNERQREWWEKLDRDYVPHYYRLRLQEAEERQGKTPAELARLAEEEQVLGLFPLPERGQASVQPVRFVNDNGEYEPGRLAAAERAKLPPDALAIVQQMLFWYPGDTRLFWLLGELYAAEGNVDAAFQIFDACTWGRQYGNRRLLMEHRHVVDTLRQRQAASRSPADEPLLGPSSPEPAAPEEPAPISMRSIALYFVLVGLVALVALARAVARRRGRGPLHR
;
A
#
# COMPACT_ATOMS: atom_id res chain seq x y z
N MET A 1 -39.23 -49.51 11.05
CA MET A 1 -37.94 -49.77 10.37
C MET A 1 -37.56 -48.58 9.48
N MET A 2 -37.55 -47.36 10.05
CA MET A 2 -37.21 -46.13 9.33
C MET A 2 -36.80 -44.99 10.30
N GLU A 3 -36.14 -45.34 11.42
CA GLU A 3 -35.82 -44.38 12.49
C GLU A 3 -34.45 -44.68 13.17
N ARG A 4 -33.53 -45.32 12.43
CA ARG A 4 -32.16 -45.63 12.90
C ARG A 4 -31.05 -44.99 12.05
N TRP A 5 -31.38 -44.09 11.12
CA TRP A 5 -30.42 -43.52 10.17
C TRP A 5 -29.96 -42.08 10.49
N GLN A 6 -30.39 -41.51 11.63
CA GLN A 6 -30.08 -40.12 12.00
C GLN A 6 -29.14 -39.98 13.21
N ARG A 7 -28.52 -41.07 13.68
CA ARG A 7 -27.59 -41.08 14.82
C ARG A 7 -26.11 -41.30 14.44
N TRP A 8 -25.77 -41.27 13.15
CA TRP A 8 -24.40 -41.50 12.66
C TRP A 8 -23.71 -40.29 12.03
N VAL A 9 -24.31 -39.08 12.06
CA VAL A 9 -23.72 -37.86 11.48
C VAL A 9 -23.05 -36.95 12.54
N SER A 10 -23.07 -37.29 13.83
CA SER A 10 -22.54 -36.41 14.90
C SER A 10 -21.24 -36.92 15.55
N LEU A 11 -20.45 -37.75 14.87
CA LEU A 11 -19.26 -38.37 15.47
C LEU A 11 -18.11 -38.49 14.47
N LEU A 12 -17.63 -37.35 13.96
CA LEU A 12 -16.33 -37.23 13.27
C LEU A 12 -15.95 -35.76 13.04
N ALA A 13 -15.44 -35.09 14.09
CA ALA A 13 -14.50 -33.97 13.99
C ALA A 13 -13.96 -33.58 15.38
N ALA A 14 -13.32 -34.54 16.04
CA ALA A 14 -12.45 -34.26 17.18
C ALA A 14 -11.17 -35.09 16.99
N VAL A 15 -10.29 -34.61 16.10
CA VAL A 15 -8.90 -35.05 16.01
C VAL A 15 -8.02 -33.80 16.01
N ILE A 16 -7.48 -33.55 17.19
CA ILE A 16 -6.12 -33.06 17.48
C ILE A 16 -5.44 -32.30 16.34
N VAL A 17 -5.43 -30.97 16.44
CA VAL A 17 -4.24 -30.18 16.08
C VAL A 17 -3.64 -29.67 17.38
N GLY A 18 -2.85 -30.53 18.01
CA GLY A 18 -1.76 -30.09 18.85
C GLY A 18 -0.63 -29.67 17.93
N ILE A 19 -0.58 -28.37 17.61
CA ILE A 19 0.62 -27.72 17.10
C ILE A 19 0.86 -26.50 17.96
N SER A 20 1.76 -26.68 18.92
CA SER A 20 2.80 -25.72 19.30
C SER A 20 2.36 -24.26 19.43
N GLY A 21 2.02 -23.87 20.65
CA GLY A 21 2.18 -22.49 21.10
C GLY A 21 3.66 -22.09 21.01
N ALA A 22 3.98 -21.27 20.01
CA ALA A 22 5.14 -20.37 19.94
C ALA A 22 5.08 -19.61 18.62
N GLY A 23 4.33 -18.51 18.58
CA GLY A 23 4.23 -17.71 17.37
C GLY A 23 3.74 -16.31 17.66
N ARG A 24 4.59 -15.44 18.23
CA ARG A 24 4.24 -14.02 18.40
C ARG A 24 5.35 -13.10 17.94
N GLY A 25 5.17 -12.55 16.74
CA GLY A 25 5.65 -11.25 16.28
C GLY A 25 6.71 -11.26 15.17
N ARG A 26 6.42 -10.52 14.08
CA ARG A 26 7.32 -10.24 12.94
C ARG A 26 7.29 -8.74 12.57
N ALA A 27 8.46 -8.05 12.61
CA ALA A 27 8.79 -6.60 12.44
C ALA A 27 8.33 -5.93 11.11
N SER A 28 8.64 -4.69 10.71
CA SER A 28 8.85 -3.42 11.44
C SER A 28 7.52 -2.85 11.99
N LEU A 29 6.38 -3.23 11.40
CA LEU A 29 5.06 -3.12 12.01
C LEU A 29 4.65 -4.51 12.50
N PRO A 30 4.94 -4.84 13.78
CA PRO A 30 4.80 -6.18 14.30
C PRO A 30 3.40 -6.73 14.00
N SER A 31 3.33 -7.79 13.20
CA SER A 31 2.08 -8.43 12.78
C SER A 31 2.12 -9.92 13.08
N GLU A 32 0.96 -10.50 13.37
CA GLU A 32 0.79 -11.96 13.42
C GLU A 32 0.64 -12.56 12.02
N ASP A 33 0.45 -11.73 11.01
CA ASP A 33 0.14 -12.15 9.66
C ASP A 33 1.42 -12.32 8.81
N PRO A 34 1.83 -13.56 8.49
CA PRO A 34 3.04 -13.83 7.71
C PRO A 34 2.91 -13.37 6.26
N ARG A 35 1.70 -13.00 5.80
CA ARG A 35 1.46 -12.57 4.42
C ARG A 35 2.17 -11.26 4.08
N PHE A 36 2.66 -10.48 5.05
CA PHE A 36 3.30 -9.18 4.79
C PHE A 36 4.82 -9.21 4.91
N VAL A 37 5.42 -10.39 4.72
CA VAL A 37 6.87 -10.61 4.62
C VAL A 37 7.21 -11.01 3.20
N VAL A 38 8.21 -10.35 2.62
CA VAL A 38 8.78 -10.70 1.31
C VAL A 38 9.80 -11.84 1.46
N GLY A 39 9.78 -12.77 0.51
CA GLY A 39 10.59 -14.00 0.52
C GLY A 39 9.91 -15.18 1.21
N ASP A 40 10.63 -16.29 1.28
CA ASP A 40 10.16 -17.56 1.86
C ASP A 40 11.27 -18.25 2.67
N SER A 41 11.15 -19.56 2.89
CA SER A 41 12.17 -20.35 3.59
C SER A 41 13.50 -20.48 2.84
N SER A 42 13.51 -20.29 1.50
CA SER A 42 14.71 -20.37 0.66
C SER A 42 15.52 -19.07 0.65
N GLY A 43 14.88 -17.93 0.92
CA GLY A 43 15.57 -16.66 1.09
C GLY A 43 14.70 -15.45 0.77
N ILE A 44 15.38 -14.34 0.48
CA ILE A 44 14.77 -13.07 0.11
C ILE A 44 14.68 -12.99 -1.40
N HIS A 45 13.46 -13.00 -1.90
CA HIS A 45 13.13 -12.73 -3.29
C HIS A 45 11.84 -11.93 -3.33
N PRO A 46 11.65 -11.07 -4.35
CA PRO A 46 10.39 -10.38 -4.51
C PRO A 46 9.24 -11.37 -4.67
N LEU A 47 8.08 -11.01 -4.13
CA LEU A 47 6.85 -11.75 -4.35
C LEU A 47 6.43 -11.62 -5.83
N PRO A 48 5.80 -12.66 -6.41
CA PRO A 48 5.11 -12.53 -7.69
C PRO A 48 4.16 -11.34 -7.66
N PHE A 49 4.08 -10.58 -8.76
CA PHE A 49 3.34 -9.31 -8.80
C PHE A 49 1.88 -9.46 -8.33
N GLU A 50 1.15 -10.46 -8.82
CA GLU A 50 -0.24 -10.71 -8.43
C GLU A 50 -0.40 -11.01 -6.94
N GLU A 51 0.53 -11.79 -6.36
CA GLU A 51 0.54 -12.11 -4.94
C GLU A 51 0.81 -10.86 -4.09
N PHE A 52 1.80 -10.07 -4.49
CA PHE A 52 2.11 -8.79 -3.87
C PHE A 52 0.92 -7.84 -3.94
N TYR A 53 0.34 -7.65 -5.13
CA TYR A 53 -0.74 -6.70 -5.38
C TYR A 53 -1.99 -7.07 -4.59
N ARG A 54 -2.35 -8.36 -4.54
CA ARG A 54 -3.45 -8.88 -3.70
C ARG A 54 -3.21 -8.56 -2.21
N ARG A 55 -1.99 -8.83 -1.70
CA ARG A 55 -1.63 -8.55 -0.29
C ARG A 55 -1.66 -7.05 0.01
N LEU A 56 -1.17 -6.22 -0.89
CA LEU A 56 -1.22 -4.76 -0.75
C LEU A 56 -2.67 -4.26 -0.73
N GLY A 57 -3.54 -4.81 -1.59
CA GLY A 57 -4.96 -4.50 -1.63
C GLY A 57 -5.66 -4.69 -0.27
N ILE A 58 -5.37 -5.78 0.44
CA ILE A 58 -5.89 -6.03 1.81
C ILE A 58 -5.52 -4.86 2.74
N LEU A 59 -4.26 -4.40 2.71
CA LEU A 59 -3.78 -3.32 3.57
C LEU A 59 -4.36 -1.96 3.19
N MET A 60 -4.60 -1.71 1.90
CA MET A 60 -5.25 -0.48 1.45
C MET A 60 -6.72 -0.45 1.85
N ASN A 61 -7.42 -1.58 1.71
CA ASN A 61 -8.84 -1.71 2.00
C ASN A 61 -9.13 -1.63 3.50
N VAL A 62 -8.21 -2.05 4.39
CA VAL A 62 -8.48 -2.17 5.84
C VAL A 62 -8.97 -0.88 6.52
N ARG A 63 -8.71 0.28 5.90
CA ARG A 63 -9.18 1.60 6.36
C ARG A 63 -10.65 1.83 6.03
N ASP A 64 -11.17 1.21 4.98
CA ASP A 64 -12.57 1.32 4.57
C ASP A 64 -13.48 0.49 5.48
N GLU A 65 -14.51 1.13 6.02
CA GLU A 65 -15.46 0.45 6.91
C GLU A 65 -16.37 -0.52 6.17
N ARG A 66 -16.71 -0.16 4.93
CA ARG A 66 -17.62 -0.89 4.05
C ARG A 66 -17.03 -0.97 2.65
N LEU A 67 -17.33 -2.06 1.97
CA LEU A 67 -17.07 -2.23 0.54
C LEU A 67 -18.00 -1.31 -0.27
N ARG A 68 -17.74 -1.19 -1.59
CA ARG A 68 -18.53 -0.35 -2.50
C ARG A 68 -20.02 -0.71 -2.55
N ASP A 69 -20.35 -1.97 -2.27
CA ASP A 69 -21.72 -2.50 -2.20
C ASP A 69 -22.41 -2.24 -0.84
N GLY A 70 -21.70 -1.61 0.11
CA GLY A 70 -22.18 -1.33 1.46
C GLY A 70 -21.95 -2.45 2.48
N GLN A 71 -21.44 -3.62 2.08
CA GLN A 71 -21.16 -4.72 2.99
C GLN A 71 -19.98 -4.38 3.93
N PRO A 72 -19.96 -4.91 5.17
CA PRO A 72 -18.81 -4.78 6.05
C PRO A 72 -17.53 -5.31 5.39
N ASN A 73 -16.45 -4.55 5.46
CA ASN A 73 -15.19 -4.97 4.86
C ASN A 73 -14.56 -6.14 5.65
N PRO A 74 -14.44 -7.35 5.07
CA PRO A 74 -13.91 -8.53 5.78
C PRO A 74 -12.44 -8.35 6.20
N ASP A 75 -11.64 -7.65 5.39
CA ASP A 75 -10.23 -7.38 5.73
C ASP A 75 -10.17 -6.55 7.00
N ARG A 76 -10.94 -5.47 7.08
CA ARG A 76 -11.04 -4.63 8.29
C ARG A 76 -11.50 -5.42 9.51
N GLN A 77 -12.49 -6.30 9.35
CA GLN A 77 -13.01 -7.10 10.47
C GLN A 77 -11.93 -8.00 11.09
N ALA A 78 -11.05 -8.60 10.29
CA ALA A 78 -9.95 -9.43 10.80
C ALA A 78 -9.00 -8.63 11.72
N PHE A 79 -8.66 -7.39 11.35
CA PHE A 79 -7.83 -6.51 12.18
C PHE A 79 -8.57 -6.03 13.44
N LEU A 80 -9.86 -5.69 13.32
CA LEU A 80 -10.69 -5.32 14.48
C LEU A 80 -10.78 -6.46 15.49
N GLN A 81 -10.97 -7.70 15.03
CA GLN A 81 -11.00 -8.89 15.88
C GLN A 81 -9.68 -9.06 16.64
N ARG A 82 -8.52 -8.91 16.00
CA ARG A 82 -7.22 -8.98 16.69
C ARG A 82 -7.06 -7.88 17.75
N VAL A 83 -7.45 -6.64 17.42
CA VAL A 83 -7.42 -5.53 18.39
C VAL A 83 -8.35 -5.79 19.59
N GLN A 84 -9.51 -6.43 19.36
CA GLN A 84 -10.46 -6.79 20.42
C GLN A 84 -9.96 -7.97 21.27
N GLN A 85 -9.38 -9.00 20.65
CA GLN A 85 -8.81 -10.16 21.35
C GLN A 85 -7.64 -9.78 22.26
N GLY A 86 -6.87 -8.75 21.91
CA GLY A 86 -5.85 -8.17 22.79
C GLY A 86 -6.40 -7.54 24.08
N GLY A 87 -7.72 -7.40 24.21
CA GLY A 87 -8.42 -6.87 25.39
C GLY A 87 -8.27 -5.36 25.56
N GLN A 88 -9.06 -4.77 26.47
CA GLN A 88 -8.92 -3.34 26.83
C GLN A 88 -7.79 -3.08 27.83
N ARG A 89 -7.29 -4.12 28.51
CA ARG A 89 -6.22 -3.96 29.48
C ARG A 89 -4.94 -3.49 28.77
N PRO A 90 -4.16 -2.58 29.37
CA PRO A 90 -2.81 -2.32 28.90
C PRO A 90 -2.07 -3.66 28.84
N SER A 91 -1.53 -4.03 27.67
CA SER A 91 -0.66 -5.21 27.62
C SER A 91 0.48 -4.98 28.62
N SER A 92 0.94 -6.02 29.31
CA SER A 92 2.08 -5.95 30.22
C SER A 92 3.42 -5.95 29.48
N ASN A 93 3.44 -6.33 28.21
CA ASN A 93 4.64 -6.45 27.37
C ASN A 93 4.67 -5.37 26.28
N GLY A 94 5.82 -4.67 26.12
CA GLY A 94 6.02 -3.63 25.10
C GLY A 94 5.75 -4.15 23.69
N ARG A 95 6.19 -5.37 23.39
CA ARG A 95 5.98 -6.02 22.09
C ARG A 95 4.51 -6.21 21.73
N GLU A 96 3.70 -6.71 22.66
CA GLU A 96 2.26 -6.92 22.43
C GLU A 96 1.52 -5.57 22.29
N ALA A 97 1.95 -4.55 23.04
CA ALA A 97 1.45 -3.19 22.85
C ALA A 97 1.79 -2.67 21.45
N ALA A 98 3.02 -2.88 20.96
CA ALA A 98 3.45 -2.51 19.62
C ALA A 98 2.65 -3.23 18.52
N MET A 99 2.36 -4.53 18.67
CA MET A 99 1.49 -5.28 17.75
C MET A 99 0.09 -4.69 17.66
N ARG A 100 -0.51 -4.42 18.82
CA ARG A 100 -1.84 -3.80 18.88
C ARG A 100 -1.84 -2.40 18.28
N ALA A 101 -0.81 -1.60 18.55
CA ALA A 101 -0.65 -0.28 17.97
C ALA A 101 -0.48 -0.33 16.44
N ALA A 102 0.28 -1.30 15.92
CA ALA A 102 0.43 -1.51 14.48
C ALA A 102 -0.90 -1.86 13.80
N ASP A 103 -1.72 -2.73 14.40
CA ASP A 103 -3.06 -3.03 13.86
C ASP A 103 -4.00 -1.81 13.94
N LEU A 104 -3.95 -1.03 15.03
CA LEU A 104 -4.70 0.24 15.13
C LEU A 104 -4.25 1.26 14.06
N LEU A 105 -2.94 1.34 13.80
CA LEU A 105 -2.38 2.22 12.77
C LEU A 105 -2.88 1.84 11.38
N ARG A 106 -2.86 0.54 11.04
CA ARG A 106 -3.41 0.02 9.78
C ARG A 106 -4.89 0.38 9.63
N LEU A 107 -5.67 0.26 10.70
CA LEU A 107 -7.08 0.65 10.75
C LEU A 107 -7.35 2.16 10.65
N GLY A 108 -6.30 3.00 10.52
CA GLY A 108 -6.40 4.46 10.48
C GLY A 108 -6.64 5.11 11.84
N LYS A 109 -6.54 4.35 12.94
CA LYS A 109 -6.78 4.84 14.32
C LYS A 109 -5.49 5.34 14.95
N ILE A 110 -4.90 6.37 14.35
CA ILE A 110 -3.56 6.90 14.70
C ILE A 110 -3.47 7.30 16.18
N ASP A 111 -4.42 8.08 16.68
CA ASP A 111 -4.39 8.52 18.09
C ASP A 111 -4.57 7.36 19.07
N ALA A 112 -5.40 6.37 18.72
CA ALA A 112 -5.56 5.18 19.54
C ALA A 112 -4.26 4.36 19.59
N ALA A 113 -3.55 4.23 18.46
CA ALA A 113 -2.25 3.58 18.41
C ALA A 113 -1.22 4.31 19.29
N LEU A 114 -1.19 5.64 19.22
CA LEU A 114 -0.31 6.46 20.06
C LEU A 114 -0.62 6.29 21.55
N ASN A 115 -1.91 6.25 21.92
CA ASN A 115 -2.33 6.06 23.31
C ASN A 115 -1.92 4.69 23.87
N VAL A 116 -1.86 3.65 23.03
CA VAL A 116 -1.37 2.33 23.44
C VAL A 116 0.13 2.36 23.77
N LEU A 117 0.93 3.15 23.06
CA LEU A 117 2.40 3.20 23.22
C LEU A 117 2.89 4.31 24.14
N SER A 118 2.11 5.36 24.37
CA SER A 118 2.51 6.51 25.19
C SER A 118 2.97 6.14 26.61
N PRO A 119 2.32 5.20 27.33
CA PRO A 119 2.81 4.77 28.64
C PRO A 119 4.19 4.08 28.58
N ARG A 120 4.52 3.46 27.45
CA ARG A 120 5.75 2.67 27.24
C ARG A 120 6.99 3.52 27.02
N LEU A 121 6.81 4.81 26.71
CA LEU A 121 7.91 5.78 26.65
C LEU A 121 8.63 5.96 28.00
N ARG A 122 8.00 5.53 29.10
CA ARG A 122 8.55 5.62 30.47
C ARG A 122 9.14 4.29 30.95
N ASP A 123 9.11 3.24 30.12
CA ASP A 123 9.65 1.95 30.52
C ASP A 123 11.17 2.08 30.74
N PRO A 124 11.73 1.52 31.84
CA PRO A 124 13.16 1.63 32.13
C PRO A 124 14.07 1.00 31.07
N ARG A 125 13.51 0.10 30.25
CA ARG A 125 14.20 -0.55 29.14
C ARG A 125 13.37 -0.30 27.88
N PRO A 126 13.88 0.46 26.90
CA PRO A 126 13.16 0.70 25.66
C PRO A 126 12.97 -0.63 24.92
N ASP A 127 11.78 -0.82 24.37
CA ASP A 127 11.46 -1.96 23.50
C ASP A 127 11.63 -1.53 22.04
N TYR A 128 12.37 -2.33 21.27
CA TYR A 128 12.64 -2.07 19.85
C TYR A 128 11.35 -1.83 19.06
N PHE A 129 10.34 -2.70 19.19
CA PHE A 129 9.11 -2.59 18.42
C PHE A 129 8.28 -1.38 18.83
N VAL A 130 8.31 -0.99 20.10
CA VAL A 130 7.63 0.24 20.55
C VAL A 130 8.20 1.46 19.83
N ALA A 131 9.53 1.60 19.80
CA ALA A 131 10.20 2.72 19.16
C ALA A 131 9.94 2.77 17.63
N ILE A 132 10.05 1.64 16.94
CA ILE A 132 9.81 1.55 15.50
C ILE A 132 8.35 1.89 15.17
N VAL A 133 7.37 1.32 15.89
CA VAL A 133 5.94 1.62 15.64
C VAL A 133 5.61 3.08 15.96
N LEU A 134 6.22 3.68 16.98
CA LEU A 134 6.12 5.13 17.21
C LEU A 134 6.65 5.92 16.02
N GLY A 135 7.80 5.53 15.46
CA GLY A 135 8.32 6.09 14.21
C GLY A 135 7.26 6.09 13.10
N HIS A 136 6.62 4.95 12.85
CA HIS A 136 5.54 4.83 11.86
C HIS A 136 4.30 5.68 12.20
N ILE A 137 3.89 5.75 13.46
CA ILE A 137 2.76 6.58 13.90
C ILE A 137 3.02 8.06 13.59
N TYR A 138 4.21 8.57 13.91
CA TYR A 138 4.56 9.97 13.62
C TYR A 138 4.75 10.23 12.12
N ALA A 139 5.27 9.25 11.37
CA ALA A 139 5.33 9.31 9.91
C ALA A 139 3.93 9.45 9.29
N GLU A 140 2.94 8.67 9.75
CA GLU A 140 1.54 8.78 9.30
C GLU A 140 0.88 10.12 9.67
N ARG A 141 1.39 10.83 10.69
CA ARG A 141 0.96 12.19 11.02
C ARG A 141 1.67 13.28 10.22
N GLY A 142 2.65 12.91 9.40
CA GLY A 142 3.52 13.85 8.69
C GLY A 142 4.58 14.54 9.55
N ASP A 143 4.79 14.08 10.80
CA ASP A 143 5.87 14.56 11.67
C ASP A 143 7.14 13.70 11.45
N TRP A 144 7.76 13.92 10.30
CA TRP A 144 8.91 13.15 9.82
C TRP A 144 10.14 13.28 10.70
N LYS A 145 10.31 14.44 11.35
CA LYS A 145 11.42 14.68 12.27
C LYS A 145 11.30 13.80 13.51
N THR A 146 10.10 13.76 14.12
CA THR A 146 9.85 12.89 15.27
C THR A 146 9.85 11.42 14.87
N ALA A 147 9.35 11.08 13.68
CA ALA A 147 9.39 9.72 13.13
C ALA A 147 10.83 9.20 13.04
N LEU A 148 11.72 9.99 12.43
CA LEU A 148 13.13 9.65 12.29
C LEU A 148 13.81 9.51 13.65
N ARG A 149 13.53 10.42 14.59
CA ARG A 149 14.09 10.36 15.95
C ARG A 149 13.73 9.05 16.65
N TYR A 150 12.45 8.70 16.75
CA TYR A 150 12.04 7.46 17.44
C TYR A 150 12.60 6.20 16.77
N HIS A 151 12.69 6.21 15.43
CA HIS A 151 13.29 5.09 14.71
C HIS A 151 14.79 4.95 15.03
N GLN A 152 15.52 6.06 15.09
CA GLN A 152 16.94 6.06 15.46
C GLN A 152 17.17 5.66 16.93
N GLU A 153 16.36 6.18 17.86
CA GLU A 153 16.36 5.75 19.27
C GLU A 153 16.11 4.24 19.37
N GLY A 154 15.16 3.71 18.59
CA GLY A 154 14.90 2.27 18.50
C GLY A 154 16.12 1.45 18.03
N LEU A 155 16.91 1.96 17.09
CA LEU A 155 18.11 1.27 16.60
C LEU A 155 19.33 1.39 17.53
N LEU A 156 19.43 2.49 18.29
CA LEU A 156 20.57 2.80 19.15
C LEU A 156 20.38 2.27 20.58
N ASP A 157 19.21 2.54 21.15
CA ASP A 157 18.93 2.29 22.57
C ASP A 157 18.27 0.93 22.80
N ALA A 158 17.61 0.38 21.77
CA ALA A 158 17.08 -0.98 21.78
C ALA A 158 17.83 -1.87 20.80
N ARG A 159 18.10 -3.12 21.20
CA ARG A 159 18.70 -4.11 20.30
C ARG A 159 17.62 -4.72 19.43
N PHE A 160 17.90 -4.84 18.13
CA PHE A 160 17.07 -5.64 17.24
C PHE A 160 16.95 -7.06 17.83
N PRO A 161 15.74 -7.62 17.99
CA PRO A 161 15.57 -8.92 18.61
C PRO A 161 16.33 -10.02 17.87
N SER A 162 17.06 -10.85 18.59
CA SER A 162 17.76 -12.03 18.01
C SER A 162 16.79 -13.04 17.42
N GLN A 163 15.54 -13.04 17.88
CA GLN A 163 14.46 -13.86 17.33
C GLN A 163 13.23 -13.00 17.07
N VAL A 164 12.76 -13.08 15.83
CA VAL A 164 11.54 -12.43 15.38
C VAL A 164 10.58 -13.53 14.90
N PRO A 165 9.76 -14.09 15.80
CA PRO A 165 8.87 -15.22 15.59
C PRO A 165 8.31 -15.42 14.20
N GLY A 166 9.00 -16.31 13.48
CA GLY A 166 8.65 -16.90 12.20
C GLY A 166 9.15 -16.14 10.98
N LEU A 167 10.03 -15.19 11.19
CA LEU A 167 11.14 -15.08 10.26
C LEU A 167 12.13 -16.18 10.53
N ASN A 168 12.74 -16.70 9.47
CA ASN A 168 14.02 -17.39 9.60
C ASN A 168 15.15 -16.37 9.83
N GLU A 169 16.34 -16.87 10.15
CA GLU A 169 17.52 -16.03 10.44
C GLU A 169 17.87 -15.07 9.29
N ARG A 170 17.85 -15.57 8.05
CA ARG A 170 18.12 -14.75 6.85
C ARG A 170 17.10 -13.65 6.63
N GLN A 171 15.82 -13.95 6.86
CA GLN A 171 14.74 -12.96 6.80
C GLN A 171 14.88 -11.91 7.90
N ARG A 172 15.26 -12.33 9.11
CA ARG A 172 15.53 -11.44 10.24
C ARG A 172 16.66 -10.47 9.93
N GLU A 173 17.79 -10.97 9.44
CA GLU A 173 18.95 -10.13 9.07
C GLU A 173 18.64 -9.15 7.95
N TRP A 174 17.90 -9.62 6.93
CA TRP A 174 17.46 -8.74 5.85
C TRP A 174 16.51 -7.66 6.36
N TRP A 175 15.62 -7.97 7.30
CA TRP A 175 14.76 -6.97 7.90
C TRP A 175 15.52 -5.97 8.77
N GLU A 176 16.48 -6.46 9.54
CA GLU A 176 17.36 -5.61 10.33
C GLU A 176 18.13 -4.64 9.41
N LYS A 177 18.59 -5.10 8.23
CA LYS A 177 19.15 -4.24 7.17
C LYS A 177 18.12 -3.20 6.69
N LEU A 178 16.88 -3.59 6.42
CA LEU A 178 15.82 -2.65 5.99
C LEU A 178 15.57 -1.55 7.02
N ASP A 179 15.36 -1.93 8.28
CA ASP A 179 15.10 -1.00 9.37
C ASP A 179 16.31 -0.11 9.65
N ARG A 180 17.53 -0.65 9.56
CA ARG A 180 18.75 0.13 9.81
C ARG A 180 19.05 1.12 8.69
N ASP A 181 18.89 0.70 7.44
CA ASP A 181 19.49 1.39 6.30
C ASP A 181 18.43 2.15 5.47
N TYR A 182 17.30 1.52 5.15
CA TYR A 182 16.32 2.07 4.19
C TYR A 182 15.20 2.88 4.84
N VAL A 183 14.65 2.46 5.99
CA VAL A 183 13.57 3.21 6.67
C VAL A 183 14.03 4.62 7.11
N PRO A 184 15.22 4.79 7.74
CA PRO A 184 15.71 6.12 8.09
C PRO A 184 15.98 6.98 6.86
N HIS A 185 16.47 6.39 5.76
CA HIS A 185 16.67 7.10 4.49
C HIS A 185 15.34 7.59 3.93
N TYR A 186 14.32 6.73 3.92
CA TYR A 186 12.96 7.08 3.53
C TYR A 186 12.40 8.24 4.38
N TYR A 187 12.55 8.22 5.70
CA TYR A 187 12.12 9.33 6.56
C TYR A 187 12.87 10.64 6.28
N ARG A 188 14.17 10.59 5.97
CA ARG A 188 14.92 11.80 5.57
C ARG A 188 14.40 12.39 4.26
N LEU A 189 14.11 11.54 3.26
CA LEU A 189 13.50 11.99 2.00
C LEU A 189 12.17 12.70 2.27
N ARG A 190 11.31 12.12 3.11
CA ARG A 190 10.00 12.70 3.46
C ARG A 190 10.11 13.97 4.29
N LEU A 191 11.07 14.05 5.20
CA LEU A 191 11.36 15.26 5.96
C LEU A 191 11.80 16.40 5.02
N GLN A 192 12.74 16.13 4.12
CA GLN A 192 13.22 17.12 3.15
C GLN A 192 12.05 17.62 2.27
N GLU A 193 11.21 16.73 1.75
CA GLU A 193 10.03 17.12 0.97
C GLU A 193 9.06 17.99 1.77
N ALA A 194 8.84 17.68 3.05
CA ALA A 194 7.96 18.45 3.91
C ALA A 194 8.52 19.85 4.19
N GLU A 195 9.83 19.96 4.44
CA GLU A 195 10.54 21.23 4.62
C GLU A 195 10.51 22.06 3.33
N GLU A 196 10.74 21.43 2.17
CA GLU A 196 10.66 22.09 0.87
C GLU A 196 9.26 22.63 0.59
N ARG A 197 8.20 21.99 1.07
CA ARG A 197 6.80 22.45 0.88
C ARG A 197 6.40 23.54 1.87
N GLN A 198 7.13 23.69 2.98
CA GLN A 198 6.79 24.65 4.02
C GLN A 198 6.87 26.09 3.48
N GLY A 199 5.82 26.87 3.72
CA GLY A 199 5.75 28.29 3.33
C GLY A 199 5.48 28.55 1.84
N LYS A 200 5.33 27.51 1.01
CA LYS A 200 4.98 27.67 -0.41
C LYS A 200 3.50 27.97 -0.62
N THR A 201 3.21 28.81 -1.61
CA THR A 201 1.86 29.13 -2.04
C THR A 201 1.19 27.92 -2.73
N PRO A 202 -0.15 27.87 -2.84
CA PRO A 202 -0.84 26.81 -3.56
C PRO A 202 -0.37 26.62 -5.02
N ALA A 203 -0.02 27.71 -5.72
CA ALA A 203 0.48 27.65 -7.10
C ALA A 203 1.89 27.05 -7.17
N GLU A 204 2.78 27.41 -6.25
CA GLU A 204 4.12 26.81 -6.15
C GLU A 204 4.04 25.34 -5.76
N LEU A 205 3.15 24.98 -4.84
CA LEU A 205 2.87 23.59 -4.48
C LEU A 205 2.37 22.81 -5.69
N ALA A 206 1.44 23.36 -6.49
CA ALA A 206 0.96 22.72 -7.71
C ALA A 206 2.11 22.49 -8.72
N ARG A 207 2.98 23.48 -8.94
CA ARG A 207 4.15 23.33 -9.82
C ARG A 207 5.13 22.27 -9.33
N LEU A 208 5.48 22.29 -8.03
CA LEU A 208 6.32 21.24 -7.44
C LEU A 208 5.71 19.86 -7.62
N ALA A 209 4.39 19.79 -7.48
CA ALA A 209 3.64 18.58 -7.65
C ALA A 209 3.79 18.11 -9.11
N GLU A 210 3.59 18.97 -10.11
CA GLU A 210 3.77 18.61 -11.54
C GLU A 210 5.19 18.12 -11.89
N GLU A 211 6.21 18.72 -11.26
CA GLU A 211 7.64 18.44 -11.47
C GLU A 211 8.18 17.28 -10.62
N GLU A 212 7.33 16.65 -9.82
CA GLU A 212 7.75 15.59 -8.91
C GLU A 212 8.27 14.37 -9.68
N GLN A 213 9.41 13.84 -9.21
CA GLN A 213 10.11 12.72 -9.84
C GLN A 213 9.79 11.39 -9.12
N VAL A 214 10.37 10.29 -9.57
CA VAL A 214 10.34 9.01 -8.84
C VAL A 214 10.99 9.18 -7.46
N LEU A 215 10.57 8.41 -6.45
CA LEU A 215 11.16 8.46 -5.10
C LEU A 215 12.64 8.02 -5.16
N GLY A 216 13.55 8.88 -4.67
CA GLY A 216 14.99 8.61 -4.65
C GLY A 216 15.47 7.67 -3.54
N LEU A 217 14.83 6.52 -3.39
CA LEU A 217 15.18 5.53 -2.36
C LEU A 217 16.56 4.89 -2.59
N PHE A 218 17.00 4.83 -3.86
CA PHE A 218 18.28 4.25 -4.26
C PHE A 218 19.13 5.27 -5.03
N PRO A 219 20.46 5.24 -4.87
CA PRO A 219 21.21 4.43 -3.89
C PRO A 219 21.08 5.02 -2.47
N LEU A 220 21.56 4.28 -1.47
CA LEU A 220 21.73 4.85 -0.12
C LEU A 220 22.93 5.81 -0.10
N PRO A 221 22.85 6.95 0.61
CA PRO A 221 23.99 7.84 0.76
C PRO A 221 25.09 7.15 1.59
N GLU A 222 26.35 7.32 1.18
CA GLU A 222 27.49 6.86 1.97
C GLU A 222 27.63 7.65 3.28
N ARG A 223 28.29 7.06 4.28
CA ARG A 223 28.46 7.72 5.59
C ARG A 223 29.22 9.04 5.41
N GLY A 224 28.57 10.15 5.79
CA GLY A 224 29.13 11.50 5.67
C GLY A 224 28.77 12.22 4.38
N GLN A 225 28.09 11.55 3.43
CA GLN A 225 27.57 12.19 2.23
C GLN A 225 26.18 12.74 2.49
N ALA A 226 25.99 14.05 2.26
CA ALA A 226 24.71 14.72 2.50
C ALA A 226 23.63 14.34 1.48
N SER A 227 24.02 14.11 0.22
CA SER A 227 23.10 13.70 -0.84
C SER A 227 23.82 12.82 -1.86
N VAL A 228 23.07 11.88 -2.44
CA VAL A 228 23.51 11.04 -3.55
C VAL A 228 22.51 11.20 -4.69
N GLN A 229 22.98 11.17 -5.93
CA GLN A 229 22.08 11.27 -7.08
C GLN A 229 21.21 10.01 -7.15
N PRO A 230 19.87 10.16 -7.15
CA PRO A 230 18.97 9.02 -7.27
C PRO A 230 19.17 8.24 -8.57
N VAL A 231 18.66 7.00 -8.58
CA VAL A 231 18.50 6.22 -9.81
C VAL A 231 17.61 6.96 -10.79
N ARG A 232 18.07 7.07 -12.03
CA ARG A 232 17.29 7.53 -13.18
C ARG A 232 16.91 6.31 -14.01
N PHE A 233 15.63 6.13 -14.28
CA PHE A 233 15.11 5.00 -15.06
C PHE A 233 15.29 5.25 -16.57
N VAL A 234 16.52 5.37 -17.03
CA VAL A 234 16.86 5.68 -18.42
C VAL A 234 17.84 4.65 -18.98
N ASN A 235 17.84 4.47 -20.30
CA ASN A 235 18.82 3.68 -21.03
C ASN A 235 20.17 4.42 -21.16
N ASP A 236 21.17 3.81 -21.81
CA ASP A 236 22.51 4.40 -21.95
C ASP A 236 22.53 5.71 -22.76
N ASN A 237 21.46 6.02 -23.51
CA ASN A 237 21.30 7.30 -24.22
C ASN A 237 20.62 8.38 -23.35
N GLY A 238 20.24 8.04 -22.12
CA GLY A 238 19.51 8.95 -21.23
C GLY A 238 18.01 9.05 -21.51
N GLU A 239 17.45 8.13 -22.29
CA GLU A 239 16.04 8.08 -22.66
C GLU A 239 15.27 7.03 -21.84
N TYR A 240 14.00 7.27 -21.54
CA TYR A 240 13.15 6.29 -20.85
C TYR A 240 12.74 5.16 -21.81
N GLU A 241 13.18 3.93 -21.55
CA GLU A 241 12.87 2.75 -22.36
C GLU A 241 12.60 1.53 -21.47
N PRO A 242 11.35 1.06 -21.32
CA PRO A 242 11.04 -0.12 -20.51
C PRO A 242 11.81 -1.35 -20.99
N GLY A 243 12.31 -2.14 -20.04
CA GLY A 243 13.20 -3.28 -20.27
C GLY A 243 14.68 -2.90 -20.42
N ARG A 244 15.01 -1.60 -20.47
CA ARG A 244 16.39 -1.11 -20.52
C ARG A 244 16.66 -0.13 -19.38
N LEU A 245 17.73 -0.41 -18.65
CA LEU A 245 18.28 0.49 -17.65
C LEU A 245 19.77 0.60 -17.92
N ALA A 246 20.27 1.83 -18.02
CA ALA A 246 21.67 2.12 -18.25
C ALA A 246 22.54 1.37 -17.24
N ALA A 247 23.70 0.88 -17.66
CA ALA A 247 24.56 0.09 -16.77
C ALA A 247 24.95 0.85 -15.50
N ALA A 248 25.22 2.15 -15.63
CA ALA A 248 25.55 3.03 -14.50
C ALA A 248 24.36 3.23 -13.54
N GLU A 249 23.14 3.29 -14.05
CA GLU A 249 21.93 3.43 -13.22
C GLU A 249 21.55 2.11 -12.56
N ARG A 250 21.72 0.98 -13.26
CA ARG A 250 21.54 -0.36 -12.71
C ARG A 250 22.52 -0.64 -11.57
N ALA A 251 23.76 -0.17 -11.66
CA ALA A 251 24.77 -0.35 -10.61
C ALA A 251 24.42 0.35 -9.28
N LYS A 252 23.56 1.37 -9.30
CA LYS A 252 23.06 2.05 -8.10
C LYS A 252 21.98 1.24 -7.37
N LEU A 253 21.33 0.29 -8.04
CA LEU A 253 20.27 -0.52 -7.46
C LEU A 253 20.89 -1.68 -6.67
N PRO A 254 20.43 -1.95 -5.43
CA PRO A 254 20.80 -3.17 -4.75
C PRO A 254 20.14 -4.38 -5.46
N PRO A 255 20.74 -5.59 -5.38
CA PRO A 255 20.22 -6.77 -6.06
C PRO A 255 18.80 -7.18 -5.60
N ASP A 256 18.40 -6.75 -4.40
CA ASP A 256 17.10 -6.99 -3.78
C ASP A 256 16.16 -5.76 -3.87
N ALA A 257 16.40 -4.80 -4.77
CA ALA A 257 15.64 -3.55 -4.89
C ALA A 257 14.12 -3.76 -4.94
N LEU A 258 13.65 -4.72 -5.74
CA LEU A 258 12.22 -5.01 -5.88
C LEU A 258 11.61 -5.54 -4.59
N ALA A 259 12.31 -6.45 -3.90
CA ALA A 259 11.89 -6.97 -2.60
C ALA A 259 11.86 -5.88 -1.51
N ILE A 260 12.85 -4.98 -1.51
CA ILE A 260 12.92 -3.83 -0.61
C ILE A 260 11.69 -2.94 -0.79
N VAL A 261 11.38 -2.53 -2.02
CA VAL A 261 10.25 -1.63 -2.30
C VAL A 261 8.90 -2.30 -1.98
N GLN A 262 8.73 -3.59 -2.31
CA GLN A 262 7.54 -4.34 -1.92
C GLN A 262 7.34 -4.38 -0.39
N GLN A 263 8.41 -4.65 0.36
CA GLN A 263 8.33 -4.67 1.83
C GLN A 263 8.04 -3.29 2.41
N MET A 264 8.65 -2.23 1.86
CA MET A 264 8.35 -0.85 2.24
C MET A 264 6.87 -0.50 1.94
N LEU A 265 6.29 -0.98 0.85
CA LEU A 265 4.87 -0.78 0.54
C LEU A 265 3.92 -1.53 1.50
N PHE A 266 4.34 -2.65 2.08
CA PHE A 266 3.56 -3.26 3.16
C PHE A 266 3.59 -2.42 4.45
N TRP A 267 4.63 -1.61 4.65
CA TRP A 267 4.73 -0.72 5.79
C TRP A 267 4.08 0.65 5.55
N TYR A 268 4.09 1.14 4.31
CA TYR A 268 3.52 2.42 3.88
C TYR A 268 2.59 2.23 2.67
N PRO A 269 1.47 1.50 2.82
CA PRO A 269 0.62 1.12 1.68
C PRO A 269 -0.04 2.31 0.97
N GLY A 270 -0.21 3.43 1.69
CA GLY A 270 -0.76 4.68 1.15
C GLY A 270 0.23 5.51 0.32
N ASP A 271 1.51 5.15 0.29
CA ASP A 271 2.53 5.96 -0.37
C ASP A 271 2.55 5.75 -1.89
N THR A 272 2.00 6.73 -2.62
CA THR A 272 1.90 6.67 -4.08
C THR A 272 3.25 6.82 -4.79
N ARG A 273 4.20 7.60 -4.25
CA ARG A 273 5.51 7.83 -4.91
C ARG A 273 6.42 6.60 -4.74
N LEU A 274 6.31 5.90 -3.62
CA LEU A 274 6.92 4.60 -3.40
C LEU A 274 6.29 3.53 -4.31
N PHE A 275 4.96 3.58 -4.52
CA PHE A 275 4.28 2.66 -5.43
C PHE A 275 4.67 2.92 -6.89
N TRP A 276 4.84 4.18 -7.27
CA TRP A 276 5.43 4.57 -8.55
C TRP A 276 6.83 3.98 -8.72
N LEU A 277 7.74 4.12 -7.74
CA LEU A 277 9.06 3.50 -7.79
C LEU A 277 9.01 1.98 -8.06
N LEU A 278 8.02 1.27 -7.51
CA LEU A 278 7.85 -0.16 -7.82
C LEU A 278 7.52 -0.40 -9.30
N GLY A 279 6.64 0.43 -9.89
CA GLY A 279 6.30 0.35 -11.32
C GLY A 279 7.51 0.59 -12.21
N GLU A 280 8.39 1.52 -11.82
CA GLU A 280 9.65 1.80 -12.51
C GLU A 280 10.62 0.60 -12.45
N LEU A 281 10.71 -0.08 -11.30
CA LEU A 281 11.52 -1.30 -11.16
C LEU A 281 10.99 -2.44 -12.06
N TYR A 282 9.68 -2.67 -12.08
CA TYR A 282 9.09 -3.65 -12.98
C TYR A 282 9.29 -3.29 -14.46
N ALA A 283 9.17 -2.00 -14.80
CA ALA A 283 9.46 -1.53 -16.16
C ALA A 283 10.91 -1.80 -16.52
N ALA A 284 11.87 -1.52 -15.64
CA ALA A 284 13.30 -1.77 -15.86
C ALA A 284 13.65 -3.26 -16.01
N GLU A 285 12.90 -4.16 -15.35
CA GLU A 285 13.01 -5.62 -15.52
C GLU A 285 12.30 -6.14 -16.78
N GLY A 286 11.60 -5.28 -17.52
CA GLY A 286 10.84 -5.65 -18.72
C GLY A 286 9.46 -6.25 -18.43
N ASN A 287 8.99 -6.21 -17.18
CA ASN A 287 7.63 -6.60 -16.83
C ASN A 287 6.65 -5.44 -17.09
N VAL A 288 6.37 -5.22 -18.37
CA VAL A 288 5.56 -4.12 -18.90
C VAL A 288 4.12 -4.17 -18.36
N ASP A 289 3.54 -5.36 -18.21
CA ASP A 289 2.16 -5.52 -17.72
C ASP A 289 2.01 -5.08 -16.27
N ALA A 290 2.90 -5.53 -15.37
CA ALA A 290 2.89 -5.12 -13.97
C ALA A 290 3.17 -3.61 -13.81
N ALA A 291 4.14 -3.08 -14.57
CA ALA A 291 4.45 -1.66 -14.57
C ALA A 291 3.24 -0.80 -15.00
N PHE A 292 2.56 -1.20 -16.09
CA PHE A 292 1.37 -0.48 -16.56
C PHE A 292 0.25 -0.49 -15.52
N GLN A 293 -0.04 -1.64 -14.90
CA GLN A 293 -1.06 -1.75 -13.86
C GLN A 293 -0.78 -0.81 -12.69
N ILE A 294 0.49 -0.73 -12.25
CA ILE A 294 0.90 0.20 -11.18
C ILE A 294 0.72 1.65 -11.62
N PHE A 295 1.22 2.04 -12.79
CA PHE A 295 1.11 3.42 -13.27
C PHE A 295 -0.36 3.85 -13.45
N ASP A 296 -1.21 2.96 -13.97
CA ASP A 296 -2.64 3.20 -14.09
C ASP A 296 -3.32 3.39 -12.73
N ALA A 297 -3.00 2.54 -11.76
CA ALA A 297 -3.48 2.66 -10.38
C ALA A 297 -2.99 3.96 -9.69
N CYS A 298 -1.76 4.41 -9.96
CA CYS A 298 -1.27 5.71 -9.51
C CYS A 298 -2.11 6.86 -10.10
N THR A 299 -2.32 6.87 -11.42
CA THR A 299 -3.06 7.95 -12.12
C THR A 299 -4.51 8.04 -11.64
N TRP A 300 -5.25 6.93 -11.64
CA TRP A 300 -6.70 6.94 -11.41
C TRP A 300 -7.09 6.58 -9.98
N GLY A 301 -6.52 5.51 -9.43
CA GLY A 301 -6.87 5.03 -8.09
C GLY A 301 -6.33 5.91 -6.97
N ARG A 302 -5.19 6.57 -7.19
CA ARG A 302 -4.49 7.40 -6.19
C ARG A 302 -4.41 8.89 -6.55
N GLN A 303 -5.13 9.31 -7.60
CA GLN A 303 -5.24 10.69 -8.06
C GLN A 303 -3.89 11.38 -8.35
N TYR A 304 -2.91 10.61 -8.86
CA TYR A 304 -1.56 11.09 -9.15
C TYR A 304 -1.34 11.50 -10.61
N GLY A 305 -2.42 11.73 -11.36
CA GLY A 305 -2.38 12.00 -12.80
C GLY A 305 -1.81 13.36 -13.23
N ASN A 306 -1.52 14.26 -12.30
CA ASN A 306 -0.91 15.57 -12.60
C ASN A 306 0.62 15.55 -12.58
N ARG A 307 1.26 14.39 -12.43
CA ARG A 307 2.72 14.24 -12.49
C ARG A 307 3.21 14.07 -13.92
N ARG A 308 3.93 15.05 -14.45
CA ARG A 308 4.32 15.03 -15.87
C ARG A 308 5.16 13.80 -16.21
N LEU A 309 6.20 13.53 -15.42
CA LEU A 309 7.10 12.40 -15.63
C LEU A 309 6.38 11.04 -15.54
N LEU A 310 5.49 10.85 -14.56
CA LEU A 310 4.69 9.61 -14.44
C LEU A 310 3.83 9.41 -15.68
N MET A 311 3.16 10.45 -16.17
CA MET A 311 2.28 10.36 -17.33
C MET A 311 3.05 10.06 -18.62
N GLU A 312 4.23 10.67 -18.79
CA GLU A 312 5.16 10.35 -19.88
C GLU A 312 5.58 8.88 -19.84
N HIS A 313 6.06 8.40 -18.70
CA HIS A 313 6.48 7.00 -18.53
C HIS A 313 5.32 6.03 -18.74
N ARG A 314 4.14 6.31 -18.16
CA ARG A 314 2.91 5.52 -18.35
C ARG A 314 2.54 5.39 -19.82
N HIS A 315 2.62 6.47 -20.58
CA HIS A 315 2.31 6.46 -22.02
C HIS A 315 3.29 5.57 -22.81
N VAL A 316 4.59 5.65 -22.52
CA VAL A 316 5.61 4.80 -23.15
C VAL A 316 5.36 3.32 -22.84
N VAL A 317 5.06 2.99 -21.59
CA VAL A 317 4.77 1.60 -21.16
C VAL A 317 3.50 1.07 -21.82
N ASP A 318 2.41 1.84 -21.85
CA ASP A 318 1.16 1.43 -22.50
C ASP A 318 1.35 1.20 -24.00
N THR A 319 2.09 2.09 -24.67
CA THR A 319 2.39 1.95 -26.11
C THR A 319 3.16 0.66 -26.38
N LEU A 320 4.19 0.35 -25.56
CA LEU A 320 4.94 -0.89 -25.70
C LEU A 320 4.05 -2.12 -25.43
N ARG A 321 3.22 -2.09 -24.39
CA ARG A 321 2.27 -3.16 -24.05
C ARG A 321 1.32 -3.46 -25.21
N GLN A 322 0.74 -2.42 -25.82
CA GLN A 322 -0.17 -2.55 -26.96
C GLN A 322 0.54 -3.16 -28.19
N ARG A 323 1.78 -2.76 -28.46
CA ARG A 323 2.59 -3.36 -29.54
C ARG A 323 2.88 -4.84 -29.28
N GLN A 324 3.22 -5.20 -28.04
CA GLN A 324 3.42 -6.61 -27.65
C GLN A 324 2.14 -7.42 -27.82
N ALA A 325 0.99 -6.88 -27.40
CA ALA A 325 -0.31 -7.52 -27.57
C ALA A 325 -0.67 -7.73 -29.05
N ALA A 326 -0.42 -6.74 -29.91
CA ALA A 326 -0.67 -6.85 -31.36
C ALA A 326 0.28 -7.84 -32.06
N SER A 327 1.46 -8.10 -31.49
CA SER A 327 2.46 -9.02 -32.05
C SER A 327 2.23 -10.48 -31.62
N ARG A 328 1.47 -10.71 -30.54
CA ARG A 328 1.05 -12.07 -30.14
C ARG A 328 0.08 -12.57 -31.20
N SER A 329 0.53 -13.49 -32.06
CA SER A 329 -0.34 -14.11 -33.06
C SER A 329 -1.49 -14.84 -32.37
N PRO A 330 -2.74 -14.76 -32.89
CA PRO A 330 -3.88 -15.51 -32.35
C PRO A 330 -3.65 -17.03 -32.29
N ALA A 331 -2.68 -17.55 -33.07
CA ALA A 331 -2.35 -18.96 -33.15
C ALA A 331 -1.60 -19.53 -31.93
N ASP A 332 -0.98 -18.68 -31.10
CA ASP A 332 -0.27 -19.10 -29.88
C ASP A 332 -1.16 -19.05 -28.63
N GLU A 333 -2.40 -18.54 -28.76
CA GLU A 333 -3.40 -18.72 -27.72
C GLU A 333 -3.77 -20.21 -27.75
N PRO A 334 -3.47 -21.00 -26.68
CA PRO A 334 -3.84 -22.39 -26.67
C PRO A 334 -5.34 -22.44 -26.95
N LEU A 335 -5.70 -23.03 -28.09
CA LEU A 335 -7.08 -23.36 -28.42
C LEU A 335 -7.60 -24.13 -27.22
N LEU A 336 -8.24 -23.42 -26.29
CA LEU A 336 -9.05 -24.00 -25.25
C LEU A 336 -10.04 -24.82 -26.06
N GLY A 337 -9.76 -26.14 -26.14
CA GLY A 337 -10.50 -27.05 -27.00
C GLY A 337 -11.97 -26.79 -26.77
N PRO A 338 -12.78 -26.74 -27.85
CA PRO A 338 -14.11 -26.16 -27.86
C PRO A 338 -14.80 -26.49 -26.55
N SER A 339 -14.87 -25.50 -25.65
CA SER A 339 -15.55 -25.65 -24.38
C SER A 339 -16.93 -26.13 -24.77
N SER A 340 -17.25 -27.37 -24.40
CA SER A 340 -18.57 -27.97 -24.65
C SER A 340 -19.59 -26.90 -24.29
N PRO A 341 -20.52 -26.55 -25.19
CA PRO A 341 -21.39 -25.40 -25.02
C PRO A 341 -21.99 -25.47 -23.62
N GLU A 342 -21.48 -24.62 -22.74
CA GLU A 342 -21.99 -24.50 -21.39
C GLU A 342 -23.44 -24.09 -21.59
N PRO A 343 -24.41 -24.89 -21.12
CA PRO A 343 -25.83 -24.64 -21.36
C PRO A 343 -26.10 -23.22 -20.94
N ALA A 344 -26.51 -22.38 -21.91
CA ALA A 344 -26.65 -20.95 -21.76
C ALA A 344 -27.29 -20.67 -20.40
N ALA A 345 -26.50 -20.11 -19.48
CA ALA A 345 -27.04 -19.58 -18.24
C ALA A 345 -28.18 -18.65 -18.65
N PRO A 346 -29.38 -18.78 -18.07
CA PRO A 346 -30.52 -17.96 -18.44
C PRO A 346 -30.07 -16.50 -18.39
N GLU A 347 -30.18 -15.81 -19.53
CA GLU A 347 -29.81 -14.40 -19.67
C GLU A 347 -30.52 -13.62 -18.58
N GLU A 348 -29.80 -13.29 -17.50
CA GLU A 348 -30.33 -12.39 -16.50
C GLU A 348 -30.55 -11.06 -17.22
N PRO A 349 -31.78 -10.53 -17.25
CA PRO A 349 -32.08 -9.32 -17.98
C PRO A 349 -31.17 -8.21 -17.45
N ALA A 350 -30.38 -7.61 -18.35
CA ALA A 350 -29.43 -6.57 -18.00
C ALA A 350 -30.11 -5.55 -17.06
N PRO A 351 -29.62 -5.34 -15.82
CA PRO A 351 -30.35 -4.65 -14.76
C PRO A 351 -30.58 -3.15 -15.05
N ILE A 352 -30.01 -2.63 -16.13
CA ILE A 352 -30.05 -1.22 -16.49
C ILE A 352 -30.67 -1.08 -17.88
N SER A 353 -31.99 -0.91 -17.91
CA SER A 353 -32.69 -0.55 -19.15
C SER A 353 -32.30 0.88 -19.58
N MET A 354 -32.23 1.13 -20.89
CA MET A 354 -32.04 2.49 -21.43
C MET A 354 -33.11 3.48 -20.94
N ARG A 355 -34.30 2.98 -20.55
CA ARG A 355 -35.35 3.80 -19.91
C ARG A 355 -34.93 4.31 -18.53
N SER A 356 -34.23 3.49 -17.74
CA SER A 356 -33.71 3.87 -16.43
C SER A 356 -32.68 5.00 -16.53
N ILE A 357 -31.81 4.93 -17.54
CA ILE A 357 -30.82 5.97 -17.84
C ILE A 357 -31.51 7.27 -18.27
N ALA A 358 -32.48 7.21 -19.19
CA ALA A 358 -33.22 8.40 -19.63
C ALA A 358 -33.99 9.08 -18.48
N LEU A 359 -34.64 8.29 -17.61
CA LEU A 359 -35.32 8.81 -16.41
C LEU A 359 -34.37 9.54 -15.46
N TYR A 360 -33.16 8.99 -15.26
CA TYR A 360 -32.15 9.63 -14.42
C TYR A 360 -31.75 11.01 -14.95
N PHE A 361 -31.48 11.14 -16.26
CA PHE A 361 -31.13 12.43 -16.86
C PHE A 361 -32.26 13.46 -16.78
N VAL A 362 -33.51 13.04 -16.97
CA VAL A 362 -34.69 13.92 -16.79
C VAL A 362 -34.76 14.43 -15.36
N LEU A 363 -34.58 13.55 -14.36
CA LEU A 363 -34.64 13.93 -12.95
C LEU A 363 -33.53 14.92 -12.57
N VAL A 364 -32.29 14.66 -12.99
CA VAL A 364 -31.14 15.54 -12.75
C VAL A 364 -31.35 16.91 -13.42
N GLY A 365 -31.85 16.93 -14.66
CA GLY A 365 -32.18 18.17 -15.37
C GLY A 365 -33.24 19.00 -14.65
N LEU A 366 -34.26 18.34 -14.08
CA LEU A 366 -35.34 19.00 -13.34
C LEU A 366 -34.83 19.61 -12.02
N VAL A 367 -33.95 18.91 -11.30
CA VAL A 367 -33.28 19.43 -10.09
C VAL A 367 -32.41 20.65 -10.42
N ALA A 368 -31.65 20.60 -11.52
CA ALA A 368 -30.83 21.73 -11.98
C ALA A 368 -31.69 22.95 -12.35
N LEU A 369 -32.82 22.75 -13.02
CA LEU A 369 -33.79 23.80 -13.35
C LEU A 369 -34.38 24.46 -12.09
N VAL A 370 -34.76 23.66 -11.09
CA VAL A 370 -35.27 24.19 -9.80
C VAL A 370 -34.20 24.99 -9.05
N ALA A 371 -32.95 24.51 -9.04
CA ALA A 371 -31.83 25.23 -8.44
C ALA A 371 -31.58 26.58 -9.15
N LEU A 372 -31.62 26.59 -10.48
CA LEU A 372 -31.48 27.80 -11.29
C LEU A 372 -32.62 28.79 -11.04
N ALA A 373 -33.87 28.32 -11.03
CA ALA A 373 -35.04 29.15 -10.74
C ALA A 373 -34.94 29.79 -9.35
N ARG A 374 -34.51 29.03 -8.32
CA ARG A 374 -34.24 29.56 -6.98
C ARG A 374 -33.13 30.62 -6.97
N ALA A 375 -32.06 30.41 -7.73
CA ALA A 375 -30.98 31.39 -7.83
C ALA A 375 -31.44 32.70 -8.48
N VAL A 376 -32.26 32.63 -9.54
CA VAL A 376 -32.84 33.80 -10.20
C VAL A 376 -33.84 34.53 -9.30
N ALA A 377 -34.71 33.79 -8.60
CA ALA A 377 -35.66 34.39 -7.65
C ALA A 377 -34.94 35.14 -6.51
N ARG A 378 -33.85 34.57 -5.97
CA ARG A 378 -33.02 35.24 -4.95
C ARG A 378 -32.33 36.50 -5.47
N ARG A 379 -31.95 36.55 -6.75
CA ARG A 379 -31.38 37.78 -7.36
C ARG A 379 -32.43 38.88 -7.53
N ARG A 380 -33.68 38.54 -7.87
CA ARG A 380 -34.77 39.52 -8.01
C ARG A 380 -35.25 40.07 -6.66
N GLY A 381 -35.15 39.30 -5.57
CA GLY A 381 -35.54 39.74 -4.23
C GLY A 381 -34.55 40.70 -3.53
N ARG A 382 -33.34 40.86 -4.06
CA ARG A 382 -32.39 41.87 -3.59
C ARG A 382 -32.58 43.15 -4.42
N GLY A 383 -33.63 43.89 -4.12
CA GLY A 383 -33.80 45.25 -4.63
C GLY A 383 -32.59 46.12 -4.26
N PRO A 384 -32.33 47.20 -5.02
CA PRO A 384 -31.24 48.11 -4.74
C PRO A 384 -31.43 48.66 -3.32
N LEU A 385 -30.46 48.38 -2.44
CA LEU A 385 -30.33 49.07 -1.17
C LEU A 385 -30.14 50.55 -1.51
N HIS A 386 -31.19 51.35 -1.29
CA HIS A 386 -31.12 52.81 -1.37
C HIS A 386 -29.97 53.27 -0.46
N ARG A 387 -28.95 53.86 -1.11
CA ARG A 387 -27.93 54.67 -0.44
C ARG A 387 -28.50 56.05 -0.16
#